data_AF-A0A7Y3M4J8-F1
#
_entry.id   AF-A0A7Y3M4J8-F1
#
_cell.length_a   1.000
_cell.length_b   1.000
_cell.length_c   1.000
_cell.angle_alpha   90.00
_cell.angle_beta   90.00
_cell.angle_gamma   90.00
#
_symmetry.space_group_name_H-M   'P 1'
#
loop_
_entity.id
_entity.type
_entity.pdbx_description
1 polymer ?
#
loop_
_entity_poly.entity_id
_entity_poly.type
_entity_poly.pdbx_seq_one_letter_code
_entity_poly.pdbx_strand_id
1 'polypeptide(L)'
;VLSNNSRSVSASGSFEVLDFDIEQQFLNPAITKLQFLSENTNGSSYFLSNYNQIKNDLLSDTRFISIQKSSKNIVPLIDWKYLLLIIAVCLSAEWFIRKYNGLI
;
A
#
# COMPACT_ATOMS: atom_id res chain seq x y z
N VAL A 1 -55.77 54.59 34.57
CA VAL A 1 -55.48 53.30 35.25
C VAL A 1 -56.28 52.20 34.55
N LEU A 2 -55.54 51.32 33.85
CA LEU A 2 -55.76 49.91 33.48
C LEU A 2 -57.17 49.41 33.07
N SER A 3 -57.29 48.75 31.91
CA SER A 3 -57.42 47.28 31.89
C SER A 3 -57.23 46.67 30.48
N ASN A 4 -56.78 45.42 30.50
CA ASN A 4 -56.05 44.60 29.54
C ASN A 4 -56.91 44.00 28.41
N ASN A 5 -56.41 43.94 27.17
CA ASN A 5 -57.13 43.38 26.02
C ASN A 5 -56.60 41.96 25.71
N SER A 6 -57.21 40.95 26.33
CA SER A 6 -56.88 39.53 26.16
C SER A 6 -57.40 39.00 24.81
N ARG A 7 -56.51 38.94 23.80
CA ARG A 7 -56.80 38.28 22.52
C ARG A 7 -56.67 36.76 22.68
N SER A 8 -57.73 36.02 22.39
CA SER A 8 -57.72 34.57 22.26
C SER A 8 -57.10 34.18 20.91
N VAL A 9 -55.94 33.53 20.94
CA VAL A 9 -55.25 33.04 19.74
C VAL A 9 -55.73 31.62 19.45
N SER A 10 -56.38 31.43 18.31
CA SER A 10 -56.70 30.09 17.76
C SER A 10 -55.78 29.83 16.57
N ALA A 11 -55.12 28.68 16.57
CA ALA A 11 -54.22 28.27 15.49
C ALA A 11 -54.67 26.92 14.94
N SER A 12 -54.86 26.86 13.62
CA SER A 12 -55.20 25.66 12.87
C SER A 12 -54.12 25.43 11.80
N GLY A 13 -53.68 24.18 11.65
CA GLY A 13 -52.68 23.76 10.67
C GLY A 13 -53.00 22.37 10.12
N SER A 14 -52.55 22.10 8.89
CA SER A 14 -52.66 20.80 8.24
C SER A 14 -51.29 20.12 8.23
N PHE A 15 -51.25 18.80 8.41
CA PHE A 15 -50.04 17.99 8.29
C PHE A 15 -50.24 16.94 7.18
N GLU A 16 -49.23 16.77 6.36
CA GLU A 16 -49.17 15.76 5.30
C GLU A 16 -47.96 14.86 5.56
N VAL A 17 -48.20 13.54 5.59
CA VAL A 17 -47.17 12.53 5.79
C VAL A 17 -46.57 12.21 4.43
N LEU A 18 -45.36 12.72 4.17
CA LEU A 18 -44.56 12.33 3.01
C LEU A 18 -43.77 11.06 3.36
N ASP A 19 -43.77 10.06 2.47
CA ASP A 19 -42.85 8.92 2.56
C ASP A 19 -41.42 9.45 2.46
N PHE A 20 -40.71 9.40 3.58
CA PHE A 20 -39.38 9.98 3.74
C PHE A 20 -38.37 8.87 3.96
N ASP A 21 -37.58 8.58 2.92
CA ASP A 21 -36.50 7.60 2.99
C ASP A 21 -35.30 8.17 3.77
N ILE A 22 -35.28 7.89 5.08
CA ILE A 22 -34.19 8.28 6.00
C ILE A 22 -32.80 7.80 5.53
N GLU A 23 -32.75 6.69 4.78
CA GLU A 23 -31.52 6.06 4.27
C GLU A 23 -30.76 6.97 3.29
N GLN A 24 -31.46 7.83 2.54
CA GLN A 24 -30.83 8.72 1.55
C GLN A 24 -30.23 9.99 2.19
N GLN A 25 -30.56 10.33 3.44
CA GLN A 25 -30.03 11.52 4.11
C GLN A 25 -28.74 11.29 4.89
N PHE A 26 -28.35 10.03 5.15
CA PHE A 26 -27.08 9.71 5.81
C PHE A 26 -25.89 9.63 4.82
N LEU A 27 -25.88 10.48 3.79
CA LEU A 27 -24.80 10.56 2.81
C LEU A 27 -23.56 11.32 3.30
N ASN A 28 -23.52 11.74 4.57
CA ASN A 28 -22.34 12.39 5.15
C ASN A 28 -21.39 11.30 5.68
N PRO A 29 -20.33 10.91 4.93
CA PRO A 29 -19.33 10.00 5.48
C PRO A 29 -18.76 10.60 6.77
N ALA A 30 -18.38 9.74 7.73
CA ALA A 30 -17.77 10.19 8.97
C ALA A 30 -16.33 10.67 8.73
N ILE A 31 -16.18 11.86 8.11
CA ILE A 31 -14.90 12.45 7.69
C ILE A 31 -13.94 12.54 8.87
N THR A 32 -14.43 12.86 10.07
CA THR A 32 -13.63 12.92 11.30
C THR A 32 -12.97 11.60 11.66
N LYS A 33 -13.70 10.48 11.53
CA LYS A 33 -13.17 9.13 11.82
C LYS A 33 -12.18 8.69 10.74
N LEU A 34 -12.47 8.99 9.48
CA LEU A 34 -11.60 8.67 8.35
C LEU A 34 -10.29 9.48 8.40
N GLN A 35 -10.37 10.75 8.78
CA GLN A 35 -9.21 11.61 8.99
C GLN A 35 -8.34 11.07 10.13
N PHE A 36 -8.94 10.73 11.29
CA PHE A 36 -8.22 10.13 12.40
C PHE A 36 -7.48 8.85 11.98
N LEU A 37 -8.12 7.97 11.20
CA LEU A 37 -7.46 6.78 10.68
C LEU A 37 -6.27 7.11 9.76
N SER A 38 -6.42 8.11 8.88
CA SER A 38 -5.34 8.54 7.98
C SER A 38 -4.13 9.08 8.76
N GLU A 39 -4.36 9.89 9.79
CA GLU A 39 -3.31 10.43 10.66
C GLU A 39 -2.56 9.32 11.41
N ASN A 40 -3.27 8.29 11.90
CA ASN A 40 -2.65 7.17 12.62
C ASN A 40 -1.86 6.21 11.71
N THR A 41 -2.19 6.16 10.42
CA THR A 41 -1.56 5.23 9.46
C THR A 41 -0.50 5.92 8.58
N ASN A 42 -0.18 7.18 8.85
CA ASN A 42 0.61 8.06 7.96
C ASN A 42 0.06 8.06 6.51
N GLY A 43 -1.25 7.87 6.37
CA GLY A 43 -1.96 7.94 5.09
C GLY A 43 -2.44 9.36 4.84
N SER A 44 -2.49 9.75 3.56
CA SER A 44 -3.02 11.06 3.17
C SER A 44 -4.54 10.96 2.93
N SER A 45 -5.30 11.92 3.49
CA SER A 45 -6.74 12.05 3.23
C SER A 45 -6.96 12.89 1.98
N TYR A 46 -7.77 12.39 1.05
CA TYR A 46 -8.06 13.09 -0.20
C TYR A 46 -9.57 13.21 -0.42
N PHE A 47 -10.00 14.39 -0.85
CA PHE A 47 -11.38 14.63 -1.27
C PHE A 47 -11.54 14.35 -2.77
N LEU A 48 -12.77 14.03 -3.19
CA LEU A 48 -13.08 13.68 -4.59
C LEU A 48 -12.72 14.80 -5.58
N SER A 49 -12.73 16.06 -5.13
CA SER A 49 -12.25 17.23 -5.88
C SER A 49 -10.77 17.17 -6.27
N ASN A 50 -9.96 16.37 -5.56
CA ASN A 50 -8.52 16.29 -5.69
C ASN A 50 -8.05 15.00 -6.39
N TYR A 51 -8.90 14.39 -7.22
CA TYR A 51 -8.62 13.14 -7.95
C TYR A 51 -7.26 13.15 -8.68
N ASN A 52 -6.91 14.26 -9.34
CA ASN A 52 -5.63 14.38 -10.05
C ASN A 52 -4.42 14.30 -9.12
N GLN A 53 -4.54 14.81 -7.88
CA GLN A 53 -3.49 14.75 -6.88
C GLN A 53 -3.29 13.32 -6.40
N ILE A 54 -4.38 12.60 -6.08
CA ILE A 54 -4.33 11.18 -5.72
C ILE A 54 -3.64 10.35 -6.80
N LYS A 55 -4.00 10.58 -8.07
CA LYS A 55 -3.41 9.86 -9.21
C LYS A 55 -1.90 10.09 -9.29
N ASN A 56 -1.43 11.32 -9.13
CA ASN A 56 -0.01 11.63 -9.17
C ASN A 56 0.74 11.07 -7.96
N ASP A 57 0.15 11.16 -6.77
CA ASP A 57 0.73 10.61 -5.55
C ASP A 57 0.85 9.08 -5.68
N LEU A 58 -0.19 8.40 -6.19
CA LEU A 58 -0.17 6.95 -6.37
C LEU A 58 0.81 6.47 -7.46
N LEU A 59 1.00 7.25 -8.54
CA LEU A 59 1.97 6.95 -9.61
C LEU A 59 3.42 7.25 -9.20
N SER A 60 3.64 8.25 -8.35
CA SER A 60 4.96 8.59 -7.83
C SER A 60 5.36 7.77 -6.60
N ASP A 61 4.40 7.12 -5.95
CA ASP A 61 4.63 6.31 -4.77
C ASP A 61 5.39 5.02 -5.11
N THR A 62 6.69 5.05 -4.79
CA THR A 62 7.59 3.92 -4.98
C THR A 62 7.36 2.77 -4.00
N ARG A 63 6.49 2.92 -2.99
CA ARG A 63 6.16 1.85 -2.03
C ARG A 63 5.31 0.75 -2.65
N PHE A 64 4.52 1.09 -3.67
CA PHE A 64 3.59 0.18 -4.35
C PHE A 64 4.07 -0.24 -5.74
N ILE A 65 5.37 -0.11 -6.02
CA ILE A 65 5.94 -0.67 -7.25
C ILE A 65 5.65 -2.17 -7.28
N SER A 66 4.99 -2.61 -8.36
CA SER A 66 4.91 -4.02 -8.68
C SER A 66 6.31 -4.49 -9.08
N ILE A 67 7.16 -4.76 -8.10
CA ILE A 67 8.42 -5.46 -8.31
C ILE A 67 8.08 -6.86 -8.82
N GLN A 68 8.11 -7.01 -10.15
CA GLN A 68 8.09 -8.32 -10.77
C GLN A 68 9.42 -8.99 -10.43
N LYS A 69 9.46 -9.69 -9.29
CA LYS A 69 10.61 -10.49 -8.87
C LYS A 69 10.73 -11.67 -9.83
N SER A 70 11.39 -11.49 -10.96
CA SER A 70 11.93 -12.60 -11.73
C SER A 70 13.02 -13.25 -10.87
N SER A 71 12.62 -14.22 -10.03
CA SER A 71 13.52 -15.05 -9.25
C SER A 71 14.25 -15.99 -10.20
N LYS A 72 15.24 -15.46 -10.92
CA LYS A 72 16.21 -16.28 -11.62
C LYS A 72 17.20 -16.77 -10.57
N ASN A 73 16.85 -17.86 -9.91
CA ASN A 73 17.78 -18.63 -9.09
C ASN A 73 18.87 -19.20 -10.01
N ILE A 74 19.88 -18.40 -10.32
CA ILE A 74 21.15 -18.92 -10.80
C ILE A 74 21.83 -19.59 -9.60
N VAL A 75 21.38 -20.79 -9.22
CA VAL A 75 22.17 -21.64 -8.34
C VAL A 75 23.40 -22.01 -9.15
N PRO A 76 24.61 -21.54 -8.81
CA PRO A 76 25.79 -22.03 -9.49
C PRO A 76 25.90 -23.52 -9.16
N LEU A 77 25.65 -24.39 -10.14
CA LEU A 77 25.76 -25.84 -9.99
C LEU A 77 27.17 -26.25 -9.54
N ILE A 78 28.17 -25.44 -9.88
CA ILE A 78 29.56 -25.62 -9.49
C ILE A 78 30.09 -24.32 -8.86
N ASP A 79 30.61 -24.41 -7.65
CA ASP A 79 31.35 -23.30 -7.02
C ASP A 79 32.78 -23.29 -7.59
N TRP A 80 33.15 -22.13 -8.16
CA TRP A 80 34.40 -21.92 -8.89
C TRP A 80 35.64 -22.15 -8.00
N LYS A 81 35.50 -22.01 -6.68
CA LYS A 81 36.58 -22.28 -5.73
C LYS A 81 36.98 -23.76 -5.71
N TYR A 82 36.02 -24.68 -5.79
CA TYR A 82 36.31 -26.11 -5.84
C TYR A 82 36.86 -26.53 -7.20
N LEU A 83 36.36 -25.93 -8.28
CA LEU A 83 36.91 -26.15 -9.63
C LEU A 83 38.39 -25.74 -9.69
N LEU A 84 38.74 -24.59 -9.11
CA LEU A 84 40.14 -24.13 -9.03
C LEU A 84 41.01 -25.08 -8.20
N LEU A 85 40.51 -25.57 -7.07
CA LEU A 85 41.21 -26.54 -6.22
C LEU A 85 41.52 -27.83 -7.01
N ILE A 86 40.55 -28.36 -7.75
CA ILE A 86 40.73 -29.56 -8.58
C ILE A 86 41.82 -29.33 -9.63
N ILE A 87 41.81 -28.20 -10.33
CA ILE A 87 42.84 -27.88 -11.33
C ILE A 87 44.23 -27.79 -10.67
N ALA A 88 44.34 -27.14 -9.51
CA ALA A 88 45.61 -27.02 -8.79
C ALA A 88 46.15 -28.39 -8.33
N VAL A 89 45.27 -29.27 -7.86
CA VAL A 89 45.61 -30.65 -7.49
C VAL A 89 46.02 -31.46 -8.71
N CYS A 90 45.28 -31.39 -9.81
CA CYS A 90 45.64 -32.04 -11.07
C CYS A 90 47.01 -31.58 -11.57
N LEU A 91 47.28 -30.28 -11.55
CA LEU A 91 48.56 -29.72 -11.97
C LEU A 91 49.71 -30.17 -11.06
N SER A 92 49.45 -30.23 -9.76
CA SER A 92 50.43 -30.70 -8.77
C SER A 92 50.69 -32.20 -8.92
N ALA A 93 49.64 -32.99 -9.16
CA ALA A 93 49.73 -34.42 -9.43
C ALA A 93 50.46 -34.72 -10.74
N GLU A 94 50.19 -33.94 -11.79
CA GLU A 94 50.86 -33.98 -13.09
C GLU A 94 52.37 -33.70 -12.94
N TRP A 95 52.75 -32.68 -12.17
CA TRP A 95 54.15 -32.41 -11.85
C TRP A 95 54.79 -33.54 -11.02
N PHE A 96 54.06 -34.06 -10.03
CA PHE A 96 54.51 -35.16 -9.18
C PHE A 96 54.75 -36.41 -10.01
N ILE A 97 53.78 -36.87 -10.81
CA ILE A 97 53.91 -38.02 -11.72
C ILE A 97 55.14 -37.87 -12.62
N ARG A 98 55.37 -36.67 -13.17
CA ARG A 98 56.56 -36.40 -14.00
C ARG A 98 57.86 -36.56 -13.23
N LYS A 99 57.88 -36.14 -11.96
CA LYS A 99 59.01 -36.33 -11.05
C LYS A 99 59.27 -37.81 -10.71
N TYR A 100 58.24 -38.66 -10.60
CA TYR A 100 58.41 -40.10 -10.36
C TYR A 100 58.79 -40.89 -11.61
N ASN A 101 58.22 -40.53 -12.76
CA ASN A 101 58.47 -41.22 -14.04
C ASN A 101 59.76 -40.77 -14.74
N GLY A 102 60.51 -39.82 -14.17
CA GLY A 102 61.83 -39.44 -14.68
C GLY A 102 61.83 -38.67 -16.00
N LEU A 103 60.73 -37.99 -16.35
CA LEU A 103 60.66 -37.10 -17.54
C LEU A 103 60.95 -35.63 -17.18
N ILE A 104 61.91 -35.44 -16.27
CA ILE A 104 62.71 -34.22 -16.08
C ILE A 104 64.11 -34.61 -15.63
#